data_AF-A0A957KB62-F1
#
_entry.id   AF-A0A957KB62-F1
#
_cell.length_a   1.000
_cell.length_b   1.000
_cell.length_c   1.000
_cell.angle_alpha   90.00
_cell.angle_beta   90.00
_cell.angle_gamma   90.00
#
_symmetry.space_group_name_H-M   'P 1'
#
loop_
_entity.id
_entity.type
_entity.pdbx_description
1 polymer ?
#
loop_
_entity_poly.entity_id
_entity_poly.type
_entity_poly.pdbx_seq_one_letter_code
_entity_poly.pdbx_strand_id
1 'polypeptide(L)'
;MATYQAPGVYVEQIDQVIRPIEGVGTSMAAFIGVTAEASRKRVDAATGDRVVVESRLNKLTLVTNWTQFTAIYGEFSEGAYLPDAVYNYFANGGGPCYVLSIRALTEIDAGKAEAAAASVPGEKGDAFTITAKIPGPVGNNLAVIVSHDDDKSFTVKVGDQSVSGLTMKKSGGSHVGDAQFDAIAIGNVGAATEMPAAGSYILSGGGVTPLSAADYVGSAAKRTGLGALEVQDDIRLVVCPDLMAGFDGSDAAKTRIKTVQEAIITHCEQSRYRFAILDTPPGMTPDEA
;
A
#
# COMPACT_ATOMS: atom_id res chain seq x y z
N MET A 1 53.27 -14.14 29.44
CA MET A 1 53.97 -15.16 28.64
C MET A 1 54.41 -16.25 29.59
N ALA A 2 53.98 -17.49 29.40
CA ALA A 2 54.37 -18.59 30.28
C ALA A 2 55.88 -18.82 30.18
N THR A 3 56.58 -18.86 31.32
CA THR A 3 58.01 -19.11 31.37
C THR A 3 58.24 -20.56 31.80
N TYR A 4 58.68 -21.39 30.87
CA TYR A 4 58.92 -22.81 31.07
C TYR A 4 60.31 -23.04 31.67
N GLN A 5 60.37 -23.54 32.92
CA GLN A 5 61.64 -23.64 33.68
C GLN A 5 62.24 -25.05 33.79
N ALA A 6 61.58 -26.09 33.27
CA ALA A 6 62.10 -27.47 33.29
C ALA A 6 62.12 -28.11 31.89
N PRO A 7 63.11 -28.95 31.56
CA PRO A 7 63.12 -29.68 30.29
C PRO A 7 61.99 -30.72 30.26
N GLY A 8 60.98 -30.48 29.41
CA GLY A 8 59.80 -31.32 29.25
C GLY A 8 58.94 -30.90 28.05
N VAL A 9 57.95 -31.72 27.69
CA VAL A 9 56.98 -31.40 26.64
C VAL A 9 55.80 -30.66 27.29
N TYR A 10 55.57 -29.43 26.86
CA TYR A 10 54.45 -28.61 27.33
C TYR A 10 53.37 -28.56 26.26
N VAL A 11 52.13 -28.84 26.66
CA VAL A 11 50.95 -28.69 25.82
C VAL A 11 50.22 -27.44 26.30
N GLU A 12 50.09 -26.46 25.41
CA GLU A 12 49.28 -25.27 25.64
C GLU A 12 47.99 -25.43 24.84
N GLN A 13 46.85 -25.50 25.55
CA GLN A 13 45.55 -25.37 24.91
C GLN A 13 45.32 -23.89 24.60
N ILE A 14 45.58 -23.53 23.35
CA ILE A 14 45.01 -22.30 22.81
C ILE A 14 43.51 -22.52 22.64
N ASP A 15 42.72 -21.73 23.37
CA ASP A 15 41.27 -21.72 23.19
C ASP A 15 41.00 -21.01 21.86
N GLN A 16 40.98 -21.78 20.77
CA GLN A 16 40.65 -21.27 19.46
C GLN A 16 39.15 -20.99 19.42
N VAL A 17 38.75 -19.85 19.97
CA VAL A 17 37.50 -19.19 19.59
C VAL A 17 37.70 -18.62 18.19
N ILE A 18 37.94 -19.48 17.20
CA ILE A 18 37.56 -19.17 15.83
C ILE A 18 36.05 -19.05 15.89
N ARG A 19 35.55 -17.82 15.98
CA ARG A 19 34.20 -17.56 15.50
C ARG A 19 34.20 -18.14 14.07
N PRO A 20 33.32 -19.09 13.75
CA PRO A 20 33.14 -19.48 12.38
C PRO A 20 32.96 -18.19 11.57
N ILE A 21 33.65 -18.07 10.43
CA ILE A 21 33.29 -17.03 9.48
C ILE A 21 31.88 -17.42 9.05
N GLU A 22 30.87 -16.83 9.67
CA GLU A 22 29.52 -16.93 9.16
C GLU A 22 29.60 -16.45 7.72
N GLY A 23 29.05 -17.24 6.80
CA GLY A 23 28.91 -16.80 5.42
C GLY A 23 28.17 -15.47 5.44
N VAL A 24 28.88 -14.39 5.16
CA VAL A 24 28.34 -13.04 5.17
C VAL A 24 27.45 -12.91 3.93
N GLY A 25 26.24 -13.47 4.01
CA GLY A 25 25.21 -13.37 3.00
C GLY A 25 24.71 -11.94 2.94
N THR A 26 25.43 -11.06 2.25
CA THR A 26 25.17 -9.61 2.29
C THR A 26 24.58 -9.08 0.98
N SER A 27 23.77 -9.86 0.29
CA SER A 27 22.88 -9.29 -0.72
C SER A 27 21.62 -8.76 -0.01
N MET A 28 21.73 -7.62 0.67
CA MET A 28 20.56 -6.92 1.15
C MET A 28 19.79 -6.36 -0.04
N ALA A 29 18.54 -6.80 -0.14
CA ALA A 29 17.61 -6.32 -1.14
C ALA A 29 16.89 -5.07 -0.64
N ALA A 30 16.65 -4.13 -1.55
CA ALA A 30 15.79 -2.99 -1.36
C ALA A 30 14.55 -3.15 -2.24
N PHE A 31 13.40 -3.24 -1.60
CA PHE A 31 12.11 -3.31 -2.25
C PHE A 31 11.45 -1.93 -2.21
N ILE A 32 11.05 -1.44 -3.37
CA ILE A 32 10.34 -0.17 -3.53
C ILE A 32 8.97 -0.44 -4.13
N GLY A 33 7.90 0.05 -3.50
CA GLY A 33 6.56 -0.23 -4.00
C GLY A 33 5.43 0.29 -3.14
N VAL A 34 4.28 -0.34 -3.29
CA VAL A 34 3.01 0.01 -2.65
C VAL A 34 2.75 -0.99 -1.53
N THR A 35 2.28 -0.50 -0.38
CA THR A 35 1.93 -1.34 0.76
C THR A 35 0.48 -1.09 1.18
N ALA A 36 -0.09 -1.99 1.98
CA ALA A 36 -1.41 -1.78 2.54
C ALA A 36 -1.40 -0.56 3.48
N GLU A 37 -0.45 -0.56 4.42
CA GLU A 37 -0.24 0.48 5.42
C GLU A 37 1.22 0.94 5.38
N ALA A 38 1.55 2.08 5.99
CA ALA A 38 2.95 2.48 6.17
C ALA A 38 3.12 3.20 7.51
N SER A 39 2.71 2.54 8.60
CA SER A 39 2.72 3.12 9.93
C SER A 39 3.29 2.16 10.97
N ARG A 40 4.20 2.66 11.81
CA ARG A 40 4.61 1.95 13.02
C ARG A 40 3.51 2.13 14.07
N LYS A 41 2.83 1.03 14.38
CA LYS A 41 1.79 0.99 15.41
C LYS A 41 2.41 0.59 16.74
N ARG A 42 2.06 1.31 17.81
CA ARG A 42 2.33 0.88 19.20
C ARG A 42 0.99 0.63 19.86
N VAL A 43 0.92 -0.45 20.62
CA VAL A 43 -0.23 -0.72 21.47
C VAL A 43 -0.19 0.28 22.62
N ASP A 44 -1.21 1.12 22.74
CA ASP A 44 -1.36 1.98 23.90
C ASP A 44 -1.71 1.12 25.12
N ALA A 45 -0.94 1.28 26.20
CA ALA A 45 -1.09 0.48 27.41
C ALA A 45 -2.40 0.80 28.17
N ALA A 46 -3.05 1.92 27.86
CA ALA A 46 -4.30 2.34 28.51
C ALA A 46 -5.57 1.84 27.80
N THR A 47 -5.59 1.78 26.47
CA THR A 47 -6.79 1.44 25.67
C THR A 47 -6.67 0.11 24.93
N GLY A 48 -5.47 -0.47 24.80
CA GLY A 48 -5.24 -1.68 24.01
C GLY A 48 -5.31 -1.44 22.49
N ASP A 49 -5.60 -0.21 22.06
CA ASP A 49 -5.67 0.17 20.66
C ASP A 49 -4.29 0.37 20.04
N ARG A 50 -4.17 -0.01 18.77
CA ARG A 50 -2.96 0.21 17.96
C ARG A 50 -2.94 1.65 17.47
N VAL A 51 -2.22 2.52 18.17
CA VAL A 51 -2.04 3.92 17.77
C VAL A 51 -0.85 4.04 16.82
N VAL A 52 -1.03 4.78 15.72
CA VAL A 52 0.05 5.11 14.78
C VAL A 52 1.05 6.07 15.45
N VAL A 53 2.28 5.60 15.65
CA VAL A 53 3.35 6.37 16.31
C VAL A 53 4.18 7.14 15.30
N GLU A 54 4.48 6.53 14.15
CA GLU A 54 5.31 7.14 13.13
C GLU A 54 4.89 6.65 11.74
N SER A 55 4.65 7.57 10.81
CA SER A 55 4.53 7.23 9.39
C SER A 55 5.91 6.85 8.83
N ARG A 56 5.95 5.71 8.16
CA ARG A 56 7.08 5.14 7.41
C ARG A 56 6.92 5.31 5.90
N LEU A 57 5.93 6.07 5.47
CA LEU A 57 5.75 6.41 4.06
C LEU A 57 6.98 7.17 3.55
N ASN A 58 7.50 6.75 2.39
CA ASN A 58 8.73 7.23 1.78
C ASN A 58 9.97 7.18 2.69
N LYS A 59 9.96 6.37 3.76
CA LYS A 59 11.12 6.17 4.63
C LYS A 59 11.68 4.76 4.47
N LEU A 60 12.95 4.70 4.12
CA LEU A 60 13.68 3.44 4.03
C LEU A 60 13.73 2.76 5.41
N THR A 61 13.24 1.53 5.48
CA THR A 61 13.10 0.79 6.74
C THR A 61 13.70 -0.59 6.61
N LEU A 62 14.57 -0.96 7.55
CA LEU A 62 15.10 -2.32 7.65
C LEU A 62 14.01 -3.25 8.21
N VAL A 63 13.78 -4.34 7.49
CA VAL A 63 12.86 -5.42 7.84
C VAL A 63 13.64 -6.72 7.90
N THR A 64 13.63 -7.39 9.05
CA THR A 64 14.42 -8.60 9.29
C THR A 64 13.60 -9.88 9.19
N ASN A 65 12.27 -9.79 9.22
CA ASN A 65 11.38 -10.93 9.10
C ASN A 65 9.97 -10.51 8.65
N TRP A 66 9.17 -11.48 8.21
CA TRP A 66 7.81 -11.25 7.75
C TRP A 66 6.87 -10.67 8.82
N THR A 67 6.98 -11.08 10.08
CA THR A 67 6.14 -10.54 11.16
C THR A 67 6.39 -9.05 11.39
N GLN A 68 7.64 -8.61 11.26
CA GLN A 68 7.99 -7.19 11.33
C GLN A 68 7.46 -6.44 10.11
N PHE A 69 7.47 -7.07 8.93
CA PHE A 69 6.88 -6.49 7.73
C PHE A 69 5.39 -6.21 7.94
N THR A 70 4.60 -7.23 8.31
CA THR A 70 3.15 -7.10 8.45
C THR A 70 2.74 -6.16 9.59
N ALA A 71 3.59 -6.04 10.62
CA ALA A 71 3.38 -5.09 11.70
C ALA A 71 3.52 -3.61 11.28
N ILE A 72 4.31 -3.31 10.24
CA ILE A 72 4.58 -1.94 9.77
C ILE A 72 3.78 -1.60 8.50
N TYR A 73 3.70 -2.56 7.58
CA TYR A 73 3.20 -2.36 6.22
C TYR A 73 1.85 -3.03 5.94
N GLY A 74 1.30 -3.75 6.93
CA GLY A 74 0.07 -4.52 6.79
C GLY A 74 0.29 -5.87 6.09
N GLU A 75 -0.80 -6.62 5.93
CA GLU A 75 -0.81 -7.91 5.24
C GLU A 75 -0.95 -7.74 3.71
N PHE A 76 -1.25 -8.84 3.02
CA PHE A 76 -1.53 -8.84 1.58
C PHE A 76 -2.73 -7.94 1.27
N SER A 77 -2.60 -7.12 0.23
CA SER A 77 -3.65 -6.21 -0.21
C SER A 77 -3.77 -6.25 -1.73
N GLU A 78 -5.00 -6.23 -2.23
CA GLU A 78 -5.26 -6.13 -3.65
C GLU A 78 -4.71 -4.78 -4.18
N GLY A 79 -3.92 -4.84 -5.26
CA GLY A 79 -3.25 -3.67 -5.84
C GLY A 79 -1.89 -3.32 -5.23
N ALA A 80 -1.36 -4.14 -4.32
CA ALA A 80 0.01 -4.04 -3.79
C ALA A 80 0.74 -5.37 -3.96
N TYR A 81 1.79 -5.40 -4.78
CA TYR A 81 2.65 -6.56 -5.05
C TYR A 81 3.90 -6.60 -4.19
N LEU A 82 4.27 -5.49 -3.54
CA LEU A 82 5.41 -5.49 -2.61
C LEU A 82 5.25 -6.49 -1.46
N PRO A 83 4.09 -6.63 -0.79
CA PRO A 83 3.90 -7.67 0.23
C PRO A 83 4.18 -9.07 -0.31
N ASP A 84 3.71 -9.41 -1.52
CA ASP A 84 3.96 -10.71 -2.15
C ASP A 84 5.44 -10.93 -2.46
N ALA A 85 6.11 -9.91 -3.02
CA ALA A 85 7.54 -9.99 -3.35
C ALA A 85 8.40 -10.17 -2.09
N VAL A 86 8.11 -9.43 -1.03
CA VAL A 86 8.84 -9.52 0.25
C VAL A 86 8.56 -10.84 0.96
N TYR A 87 7.31 -11.32 0.95
CA TYR A 87 6.96 -12.62 1.50
C TYR A 87 7.75 -13.74 0.80
N ASN A 88 7.73 -13.75 -0.53
CA ASN A 88 8.46 -14.74 -1.31
C ASN A 88 9.97 -14.61 -1.14
N TYR A 89 10.51 -13.40 -0.98
CA TYR A 89 11.93 -13.22 -0.67
C TYR A 89 12.32 -13.92 0.64
N PHE A 90 11.57 -13.70 1.72
CA PHE A 90 11.81 -14.40 2.99
C PHE A 90 11.55 -15.92 2.89
N ALA A 91 10.50 -16.33 2.18
CA ALA A 91 10.18 -17.74 1.97
C ALA A 91 11.27 -18.49 1.19
N ASN A 92 11.96 -17.81 0.27
CA ASN A 92 13.11 -18.34 -0.47
C ASN A 92 14.44 -18.28 0.31
N GLY A 93 14.40 -17.96 1.61
CA GLY A 93 15.60 -17.88 2.45
C GLY A 93 16.38 -16.56 2.30
N GLY A 94 15.72 -15.50 1.84
CA GLY A 94 16.26 -14.15 1.84
C GLY A 94 16.59 -13.66 3.27
N GLY A 95 17.66 -12.87 3.39
CA GLY A 95 18.08 -12.26 4.65
C GLY A 95 17.28 -11.00 5.00
N PRO A 96 17.79 -10.13 5.87
CA PRO A 96 17.20 -8.82 6.08
C PRO A 96 17.11 -8.01 4.78
N CYS A 97 16.03 -7.25 4.61
CA CYS A 97 15.83 -6.38 3.45
C CYS A 97 15.42 -4.97 3.87
N TYR A 98 15.68 -4.00 3.00
CA TYR A 98 15.14 -2.67 3.12
C TYR A 98 13.83 -2.57 2.35
N VAL A 99 12.82 -1.95 2.96
CA VAL A 99 11.54 -1.67 2.34
C VAL A 99 11.31 -0.18 2.30
N LEU A 100 10.88 0.31 1.15
CA LEU A 100 10.47 1.68 0.91
C LEU A 100 9.04 1.66 0.33
N SER A 101 8.07 2.03 1.15
CA SER A 101 6.70 2.23 0.69
C SER A 101 6.56 3.63 0.11
N ILE A 102 6.25 3.73 -1.19
CA ILE A 102 5.94 4.98 -1.89
C ILE A 102 4.50 5.40 -1.63
N ARG A 103 3.61 4.41 -1.42
CA ARG A 103 2.19 4.61 -1.21
C ARG A 103 1.64 3.53 -0.28
N ALA A 104 0.85 3.96 0.69
CA ALA A 104 0.03 3.10 1.54
C ALA A 104 -1.43 3.17 1.08
N LEU A 105 -2.06 2.02 0.79
CA LEU A 105 -3.40 1.95 0.22
C LEU A 105 -4.52 2.34 1.20
N THR A 106 -4.33 2.17 2.49
CA THR A 106 -5.31 2.58 3.52
C THR A 106 -5.07 4.00 4.03
N GLU A 107 -3.91 4.59 3.72
CA GLU A 107 -3.49 5.94 4.12
C GLU A 107 -3.34 6.85 2.89
N ILE A 108 -4.14 6.63 1.83
CA ILE A 108 -4.03 7.44 0.61
C ILE A 108 -4.57 8.85 0.87
N ASP A 109 -3.77 9.86 0.51
CA ASP A 109 -4.23 11.26 0.48
C ASP A 109 -5.45 11.40 -0.44
N ALA A 110 -6.50 12.09 0.04
CA ALA A 110 -7.79 12.25 -0.64
C ALA A 110 -7.73 12.84 -2.07
N GLY A 111 -6.57 13.33 -2.53
CA GLY A 111 -6.34 13.81 -3.89
C GLY A 111 -5.71 12.81 -4.87
N LYS A 112 -5.34 11.60 -4.43
CA LYS A 112 -4.68 10.55 -5.27
C LYS A 112 -5.47 9.24 -5.37
N ALA A 113 -6.65 9.18 -4.76
CA ALA A 113 -7.56 8.05 -4.86
C ALA A 113 -8.97 8.55 -5.14
N GLU A 114 -9.58 7.95 -6.15
CA GLU A 114 -11.00 8.10 -6.46
C GLU A 114 -11.78 7.17 -5.54
N ALA A 115 -12.76 7.73 -4.82
CA ALA A 115 -13.66 6.94 -4.02
C ALA A 115 -14.69 6.27 -4.92
N ALA A 116 -14.97 4.99 -4.65
CA ALA A 116 -16.03 4.30 -5.36
C ALA A 116 -17.35 5.04 -5.16
N ALA A 117 -18.09 5.26 -6.23
CA ALA A 117 -19.34 5.98 -6.20
C ALA A 117 -20.43 5.22 -6.94
N ALA A 118 -21.67 5.41 -6.51
CA ALA A 118 -22.86 4.97 -7.20
C ALA A 118 -23.88 6.09 -7.17
N SER A 119 -24.47 6.41 -8.32
CA SER A 119 -25.62 7.32 -8.37
C SER A 119 -26.91 6.53 -8.21
N VAL A 120 -27.78 6.97 -7.31
CA VAL A 120 -29.13 6.43 -7.17
C VAL A 120 -30.06 7.30 -8.00
N PRO A 121 -30.65 6.78 -9.09
CA PRO A 121 -31.56 7.54 -9.93
C PRO A 121 -32.89 7.77 -9.20
N GLY A 122 -33.48 8.94 -9.43
CA GLY A 122 -34.86 9.30 -9.09
C GLY A 122 -35.71 9.55 -10.35
N GLU A 123 -36.96 9.95 -10.18
CA GLU A 123 -37.93 10.09 -11.28
C GLU A 123 -37.55 11.12 -12.36
N LYS A 124 -36.73 12.13 -12.04
CA LYS A 124 -36.38 13.24 -12.95
C LYS A 124 -34.88 13.58 -13.00
N GLY A 125 -34.05 12.84 -12.28
CA GLY A 125 -32.61 13.11 -12.11
C GLY A 125 -31.96 12.15 -11.11
N ASP A 126 -30.72 12.43 -10.70
CA ASP A 126 -30.06 11.67 -9.64
C ASP A 126 -30.63 12.08 -8.27
N ALA A 127 -31.21 11.12 -7.54
CA ALA A 127 -31.79 11.38 -6.22
C ALA A 127 -30.68 11.64 -5.19
N PHE A 128 -29.64 10.82 -5.16
CA PHE A 128 -28.44 11.10 -4.37
C PHE A 128 -27.25 10.26 -4.86
N THR A 129 -26.04 10.76 -4.63
CA THR A 129 -24.80 10.02 -4.89
C THR A 129 -24.31 9.38 -3.61
N ILE A 130 -24.01 8.09 -3.68
CA ILE A 130 -23.34 7.37 -2.61
C ILE A 130 -21.85 7.32 -2.95
N THR A 131 -21.00 7.65 -1.98
CA THR A 131 -19.55 7.62 -2.13
C THR A 131 -18.95 6.83 -0.97
N ALA A 132 -17.99 5.94 -1.26
CA ALA A 132 -17.27 5.23 -0.22
C ALA A 132 -16.50 6.22 0.67
N LYS A 133 -16.51 5.99 1.99
CA LYS A 133 -15.83 6.88 2.95
C LYS A 133 -14.31 6.77 2.85
N ILE A 134 -13.81 5.60 2.46
CA ILE A 134 -12.39 5.33 2.23
C ILE A 134 -12.13 5.43 0.73
N PRO A 135 -11.29 6.37 0.27
CA PRO A 135 -10.95 6.48 -1.13
C PRO A 135 -10.06 5.30 -1.57
N GLY A 136 -10.28 4.79 -2.79
CA GLY A 136 -9.56 3.64 -3.34
C GLY A 136 -10.45 2.44 -3.68
N PRO A 137 -9.84 1.30 -4.06
CA PRO A 137 -10.56 0.15 -4.63
C PRO A 137 -11.36 -0.63 -3.59
N VAL A 138 -11.07 -0.44 -2.30
CA VAL A 138 -11.75 -1.12 -1.18
C VAL A 138 -13.26 -0.84 -1.16
N GLY A 139 -13.68 0.34 -1.64
CA GLY A 139 -15.10 0.69 -1.77
C GLY A 139 -15.80 0.04 -2.96
N ASN A 140 -15.07 -0.58 -3.88
CA ASN A 140 -15.67 -1.27 -5.02
C ASN A 140 -16.43 -2.51 -4.54
N ASN A 141 -17.54 -2.82 -5.22
CA ASN A 141 -18.38 -3.96 -4.93
C ASN A 141 -19.18 -3.86 -3.61
N LEU A 142 -19.16 -2.71 -2.93
CA LEU A 142 -20.06 -2.44 -1.82
C LEU A 142 -21.48 -2.27 -2.37
N ALA A 143 -22.40 -3.14 -1.97
CA ALA A 143 -23.79 -3.09 -2.39
C ALA A 143 -24.61 -2.24 -1.41
N VAL A 144 -25.28 -1.23 -1.95
CA VAL A 144 -26.23 -0.39 -1.22
C VAL A 144 -27.63 -0.68 -1.73
N ILE A 145 -28.48 -1.17 -0.84
CA ILE A 145 -29.84 -1.54 -1.15
C ILE A 145 -30.76 -0.44 -0.69
N VAL A 146 -31.56 0.09 -1.60
CA VAL A 146 -32.61 1.07 -1.30
C VAL A 146 -33.96 0.35 -1.41
N SER A 147 -34.74 0.37 -0.33
CA SER A 147 -36.10 -0.18 -0.28
C SER A 147 -37.11 0.88 0.14
N HIS A 148 -38.29 0.89 -0.47
CA HIS A 148 -39.37 1.79 -0.07
C HIS A 148 -40.12 1.23 1.14
N ASP A 149 -40.30 2.06 2.16
CA ASP A 149 -41.12 1.74 3.33
C ASP A 149 -42.55 2.27 3.15
N ASP A 150 -42.69 3.52 2.70
CA ASP A 150 -43.96 4.20 2.39
C ASP A 150 -43.79 5.13 1.17
N ASP A 151 -44.86 5.81 0.72
CA ASP A 151 -44.86 6.81 -0.38
C ASP A 151 -43.89 8.00 -0.17
N LYS A 152 -43.31 8.14 1.03
CA LYS A 152 -42.45 9.28 1.42
C LYS A 152 -41.17 8.88 2.15
N SER A 153 -41.00 7.62 2.52
CA SER A 153 -39.86 7.13 3.29
C SER A 153 -39.26 5.87 2.69
N PHE A 154 -37.94 5.77 2.79
CA PHE A 154 -37.18 4.64 2.31
C PHE A 154 -36.14 4.21 3.34
N THR A 155 -35.75 2.95 3.26
CA THR A 155 -34.65 2.37 4.00
C THR A 155 -33.43 2.26 3.09
N VAL A 156 -32.27 2.68 3.60
CA VAL A 156 -30.97 2.43 2.96
C VAL A 156 -30.24 1.39 3.79
N LYS A 157 -29.84 0.29 3.14
CA LYS A 157 -29.07 -0.78 3.74
C LYS A 157 -27.69 -0.90 3.07
N VAL A 158 -26.66 -0.95 3.89
CA VAL A 158 -25.25 -1.11 3.49
C VAL A 158 -24.66 -2.22 4.34
N GLY A 159 -24.43 -3.39 3.74
CA GLY A 159 -24.00 -4.58 4.50
C GLY A 159 -24.99 -4.91 5.64
N ASP A 160 -24.50 -4.90 6.88
CA ASP A 160 -25.29 -5.18 8.09
C ASP A 160 -25.97 -3.94 8.69
N GLN A 161 -25.66 -2.74 8.19
CA GLN A 161 -26.27 -1.49 8.66
C GLN A 161 -27.50 -1.14 7.82
N SER A 162 -28.63 -0.91 8.47
CA SER A 162 -29.86 -0.42 7.83
C SER A 162 -30.38 0.79 8.59
N VAL A 163 -30.60 1.89 7.87
CA VAL A 163 -31.26 3.10 8.41
C VAL A 163 -32.59 3.26 7.70
N SER A 164 -33.67 3.10 8.46
CA SER A 164 -35.05 3.20 7.98
C SER A 164 -35.66 4.57 8.24
N GLY A 165 -36.75 4.88 7.52
CA GLY A 165 -37.46 6.14 7.70
C GLY A 165 -36.72 7.37 7.14
N LEU A 166 -35.84 7.20 6.16
CA LEU A 166 -35.13 8.30 5.52
C LEU A 166 -36.04 9.01 4.53
N THR A 167 -35.93 10.34 4.51
CA THR A 167 -36.73 11.22 3.65
C THR A 167 -35.85 12.23 2.92
N MET A 168 -36.26 12.62 1.71
CA MET A 168 -35.56 13.63 0.90
C MET A 168 -35.85 15.07 1.35
N LYS A 169 -36.85 15.26 2.21
CA LYS A 169 -37.27 16.58 2.69
C LYS A 169 -36.60 16.92 4.01
N LYS A 170 -35.84 18.02 4.05
CA LYS A 170 -35.16 18.53 5.25
C LYS A 170 -36.09 19.00 6.38
N SER A 171 -37.41 18.99 6.17
CA SER A 171 -38.41 19.49 7.12
C SER A 171 -39.48 18.42 7.35
N GLY A 172 -39.36 17.72 8.49
CA GLY A 172 -40.38 16.83 9.03
C GLY A 172 -39.97 15.36 9.31
N GLY A 173 -38.72 14.96 9.10
CA GLY A 173 -38.25 13.58 9.34
C GLY A 173 -36.72 13.44 9.24
N SER A 174 -36.18 12.23 9.43
CA SER A 174 -34.76 11.93 9.25
C SER A 174 -34.37 12.16 7.78
N HIS A 175 -33.46 13.09 7.53
CA HIS A 175 -33.03 13.44 6.18
C HIS A 175 -31.95 12.48 5.69
N VAL A 176 -31.99 12.11 4.40
CA VAL A 176 -30.98 11.21 3.80
C VAL A 176 -29.55 11.77 3.89
N GLY A 177 -29.37 13.10 3.84
CA GLY A 177 -28.06 13.73 3.99
C GLY A 177 -27.52 13.73 5.43
N ASP A 178 -28.37 13.46 6.43
CA ASP A 178 -27.97 13.34 7.84
C ASP A 178 -27.68 11.87 8.23
N ALA A 179 -27.95 10.92 7.32
CA ALA A 179 -27.67 9.51 7.56
C ALA A 179 -26.16 9.24 7.57
N GLN A 180 -25.66 8.75 8.69
CA GLN A 180 -24.26 8.34 8.84
C GLN A 180 -24.15 6.83 8.71
N PHE A 181 -23.26 6.40 7.83
CA PHE A 181 -22.83 5.00 7.71
C PHE A 181 -21.32 4.93 7.98
N ASP A 182 -20.86 3.77 8.43
CA ASP A 182 -19.43 3.59 8.70
C ASP A 182 -18.64 3.45 7.39
N ALA A 183 -19.23 2.81 6.38
CA ALA A 183 -18.57 2.48 5.11
C ALA A 183 -18.83 3.51 3.97
N ILE A 184 -19.93 4.26 4.02
CA ILE A 184 -20.33 5.20 2.95
C ILE A 184 -20.66 6.59 3.48
N ALA A 185 -20.52 7.58 2.60
CA ALA A 185 -21.07 8.91 2.74
C ALA A 185 -22.10 9.15 1.64
N ILE A 186 -23.22 9.79 2.00
CA ILE A 186 -24.23 10.21 1.02
C ILE A 186 -24.01 11.69 0.71
N GLY A 187 -23.88 12.02 -0.56
CA GLY A 187 -23.65 13.37 -1.07
C GLY A 187 -24.53 13.68 -2.27
N ASN A 188 -24.50 14.93 -2.74
CA ASN A 188 -25.29 15.41 -3.90
C ASN A 188 -26.77 14.98 -3.84
N VAL A 189 -27.43 15.24 -2.72
CA VAL A 189 -28.86 14.99 -2.57
C VAL A 189 -29.63 15.91 -3.51
N GLY A 190 -30.39 15.32 -4.42
CA GLY A 190 -31.23 15.96 -5.42
C GLY A 190 -32.47 16.65 -4.84
N ALA A 191 -33.51 16.81 -5.65
CA ALA A 191 -34.66 17.61 -5.24
C ALA A 191 -35.46 16.92 -4.13
N ALA A 192 -36.01 17.71 -3.19
CA ALA A 192 -36.78 17.21 -2.04
C ALA A 192 -38.06 16.41 -2.39
N THR A 193 -38.45 16.41 -3.67
CA THR A 193 -39.60 15.67 -4.22
C THR A 193 -39.22 14.42 -5.01
N GLU A 194 -37.92 14.16 -5.23
CA GLU A 194 -37.46 13.01 -6.00
C GLU A 194 -37.38 11.78 -5.10
N MET A 195 -38.21 10.77 -5.38
CA MET A 195 -38.10 9.49 -4.69
C MET A 195 -36.96 8.67 -5.33
N PRO A 196 -36.01 8.14 -4.54
CA PRO A 196 -34.97 7.28 -5.08
C PRO A 196 -35.58 5.99 -5.62
N ALA A 197 -35.07 5.47 -6.73
CA ALA A 197 -35.49 4.17 -7.23
C ALA A 197 -35.07 3.06 -6.25
N ALA A 198 -35.97 2.12 -5.99
CA ALA A 198 -35.65 0.94 -5.20
C ALA A 198 -34.77 0.01 -6.03
N GLY A 199 -33.69 -0.49 -5.42
CA GLY A 199 -32.72 -1.29 -6.15
C GLY A 199 -31.44 -1.54 -5.35
N SER A 200 -30.61 -2.42 -5.91
CA SER A 200 -29.25 -2.65 -5.42
C SER A 200 -28.28 -1.84 -6.28
N TYR A 201 -27.54 -0.95 -5.65
CA TYR A 201 -26.55 -0.08 -6.27
C TYR A 201 -25.17 -0.49 -5.80
N ILE A 202 -24.35 -0.98 -6.73
CA ILE A 202 -22.99 -1.42 -6.44
C ILE A 202 -22.05 -0.25 -6.71
N LEU A 203 -21.26 0.11 -5.70
CA LEU A 203 -20.23 1.13 -5.83
C LEU A 203 -19.13 0.67 -6.80
N SER A 204 -18.76 1.55 -7.72
CA SER A 204 -17.71 1.31 -8.71
C SER A 204 -16.91 2.60 -8.99
N GLY A 205 -15.82 2.49 -9.74
CA GLY A 205 -14.95 3.65 -10.00
C GLY A 205 -14.03 4.03 -8.85
N GLY A 206 -13.96 3.21 -7.79
CA GLY A 206 -12.94 3.33 -6.77
C GLY A 206 -11.60 2.93 -7.36
N GLY A 207 -10.72 3.90 -7.55
CA GLY A 207 -9.44 3.70 -8.21
C GLY A 207 -8.34 4.44 -7.47
N VAL A 208 -7.11 3.96 -7.57
CA VAL A 208 -5.95 4.75 -7.15
C VAL A 208 -5.28 5.26 -8.41
N THR A 209 -4.98 6.56 -8.45
CA THR A 209 -4.20 7.12 -9.56
C THR A 209 -2.90 6.33 -9.68
N PRO A 210 -2.49 5.86 -10.88
CA PRO A 210 -1.23 5.16 -11.05
C PRO A 210 -0.07 6.01 -10.51
N LEU A 211 0.90 5.38 -9.84
CA LEU A 211 2.10 6.09 -9.39
C LEU A 211 2.82 6.69 -10.60
N SER A 212 3.35 7.90 -10.45
CA SER A 212 4.15 8.53 -11.49
C SER A 212 5.60 8.06 -11.42
N ALA A 213 6.36 8.23 -12.51
CA ALA A 213 7.80 7.96 -12.49
C ALA A 213 8.54 8.82 -11.44
N ALA A 214 8.07 10.04 -11.19
CA ALA A 214 8.64 10.93 -10.18
C ALA A 214 8.50 10.40 -8.75
N ASP A 215 7.43 9.64 -8.45
CA ASP A 215 7.25 9.03 -7.13
C ASP A 215 8.30 7.91 -6.88
N TYR A 216 8.67 7.16 -7.92
CA TYR A 216 9.72 6.14 -7.86
C TYR A 216 11.13 6.72 -7.81
N VAL A 217 11.43 7.73 -8.63
CA VAL A 217 12.73 8.40 -8.64
C VAL A 217 12.96 9.12 -7.30
N GLY A 218 11.96 9.89 -6.86
CA GLY A 218 12.00 10.64 -5.63
C GLY A 218 13.10 11.71 -5.59
N SER A 219 13.65 11.96 -4.40
CA SER A 219 14.66 12.99 -4.18
C SER A 219 15.62 12.57 -3.08
N ALA A 220 16.93 12.65 -3.37
CA ALA A 220 17.99 12.39 -2.39
C ALA A 220 17.90 13.35 -1.18
N ALA A 221 17.61 14.63 -1.41
CA ALA A 221 17.49 15.63 -0.35
C ALA A 221 16.33 15.32 0.63
N LYS A 222 15.20 14.83 0.10
CA LYS A 222 14.04 14.44 0.90
C LYS A 222 14.07 12.97 1.33
N ARG A 223 15.06 12.20 0.86
CA ARG A 223 15.20 10.75 1.06
C ARG A 223 13.94 9.99 0.68
N THR A 224 13.43 10.25 -0.52
CA THR A 224 12.24 9.57 -1.08
C THR A 224 12.62 8.81 -2.35
N GLY A 225 11.84 7.79 -2.71
CA GLY A 225 12.10 6.97 -3.90
C GLY A 225 13.51 6.35 -3.93
N LEU A 226 14.09 6.25 -5.11
CA LEU A 226 15.47 5.79 -5.32
C LEU A 226 16.49 6.64 -4.55
N GLY A 227 16.26 7.95 -4.44
CA GLY A 227 17.12 8.85 -3.65
C GLY A 227 17.19 8.50 -2.15
N ALA A 228 16.22 7.77 -1.61
CA ALA A 228 16.30 7.25 -0.25
C ALA A 228 17.38 6.16 -0.08
N LEU A 229 17.64 5.41 -1.15
CA LEU A 229 18.59 4.30 -1.15
C LEU A 229 20.04 4.76 -1.19
N GLU A 230 20.32 6.00 -1.60
CA GLU A 230 21.69 6.55 -1.69
C GLU A 230 22.37 6.63 -0.32
N VAL A 231 21.58 6.73 0.76
CA VAL A 231 22.11 6.83 2.13
C VAL A 231 22.65 5.49 2.66
N GLN A 232 22.27 4.37 2.04
CA GLN A 232 22.63 3.03 2.48
C GLN A 232 23.54 2.35 1.47
N ASP A 233 24.79 2.13 1.87
CA ASP A 233 25.83 1.53 1.03
C ASP A 233 25.78 0.00 0.98
N ASP A 234 24.99 -0.60 1.85
CA ASP A 234 24.92 -2.03 2.10
C ASP A 234 23.90 -2.74 1.18
N ILE A 235 23.10 -1.96 0.44
CA ILE A 235 22.12 -2.42 -0.54
C ILE A 235 22.84 -2.95 -1.78
N ARG A 236 22.53 -4.19 -2.18
CA ARG A 236 23.11 -4.82 -3.39
C ARG A 236 22.09 -5.17 -4.45
N LEU A 237 20.82 -5.27 -4.08
CA LEU A 237 19.74 -5.62 -5.00
C LEU A 237 18.64 -4.57 -4.89
N VAL A 238 18.16 -4.05 -6.01
CA VAL A 238 17.04 -3.10 -6.06
C VAL A 238 15.91 -3.72 -6.88
N VAL A 239 14.71 -3.75 -6.32
CA VAL A 239 13.52 -4.38 -6.92
C VAL A 239 12.31 -3.46 -6.74
N CYS A 240 11.55 -3.26 -7.82
CA CYS A 240 10.33 -2.44 -7.82
C CYS A 240 9.12 -3.27 -8.27
N PRO A 241 8.59 -4.18 -7.44
CA PRO A 241 7.55 -5.15 -7.84
C PRO A 241 6.24 -4.49 -8.29
N ASP A 242 5.92 -3.30 -7.75
CA ASP A 242 4.70 -2.57 -8.09
C ASP A 242 4.80 -1.73 -9.36
N LEU A 243 5.94 -1.73 -10.06
CA LEU A 243 6.08 -0.94 -11.28
C LEU A 243 5.08 -1.37 -12.37
N MET A 244 4.77 -2.66 -12.41
CA MET A 244 3.79 -3.26 -13.31
C MET A 244 2.35 -3.15 -12.81
N ALA A 245 2.13 -2.61 -11.60
CA ALA A 245 0.78 -2.46 -11.06
C ALA A 245 -0.06 -1.51 -11.92
N GLY A 246 -1.24 -1.99 -12.34
CA GLY A 246 -2.14 -1.22 -13.20
C GLY A 246 -1.61 -1.00 -14.63
N PHE A 247 -0.79 -1.92 -15.15
CA PHE A 247 -0.45 -1.92 -16.57
C PHE A 247 -1.69 -2.22 -17.43
N ASP A 248 -2.16 -1.22 -18.15
CA ASP A 248 -3.33 -1.26 -19.03
C ASP A 248 -2.96 -1.45 -20.51
N GLY A 249 -1.68 -1.62 -20.81
CA GLY A 249 -1.16 -1.71 -22.19
C GLY A 249 -1.06 -0.37 -22.92
N SER A 250 -1.45 0.74 -22.28
CA SER A 250 -1.39 2.07 -22.88
C SER A 250 0.06 2.52 -23.10
N ASP A 251 0.27 3.39 -24.09
CA ASP A 251 1.58 3.97 -24.36
C ASP A 251 2.09 4.79 -23.16
N ALA A 252 1.18 5.46 -22.44
CA ALA A 252 1.52 6.18 -21.22
C ALA A 252 2.05 5.25 -20.11
N ALA A 253 1.46 4.07 -19.95
CA ALA A 253 1.95 3.07 -19.00
C ALA A 253 3.32 2.52 -19.40
N LYS A 254 3.55 2.24 -20.68
CA LYS A 254 4.86 1.81 -21.21
C LYS A 254 5.93 2.87 -20.98
N THR A 255 5.66 4.13 -21.33
CA THR A 255 6.60 5.25 -21.11
C THR A 255 6.94 5.41 -19.64
N ARG A 256 5.94 5.28 -18.74
CA ARG A 256 6.17 5.33 -17.29
C ARG A 256 7.12 4.21 -16.84
N ILE A 257 6.85 2.96 -17.23
CA ILE A 257 7.68 1.81 -16.84
C ILE A 257 9.12 2.01 -17.30
N LYS A 258 9.31 2.33 -18.58
CA LYS A 258 10.62 2.60 -19.15
C LYS A 258 11.38 3.70 -18.40
N THR A 259 10.72 4.82 -18.13
CA THR A 259 11.33 5.95 -17.39
C THR A 259 11.82 5.52 -16.00
N VAL A 260 11.04 4.70 -15.29
CA VAL A 260 11.45 4.19 -13.97
C VAL A 260 12.58 3.17 -14.09
N GLN A 261 12.54 2.28 -15.07
CA GLN A 261 13.61 1.30 -15.31
C GLN A 261 14.94 1.99 -15.65
N GLU A 262 14.93 2.97 -16.55
CA GLU A 262 16.10 3.81 -16.86
C GLU A 262 16.65 4.50 -15.61
N ALA A 263 15.78 4.98 -14.72
CA ALA A 263 16.20 5.59 -13.46
C ALA A 263 16.83 4.58 -12.49
N ILE A 264 16.29 3.36 -12.40
CA ILE A 264 16.89 2.27 -11.59
C ILE A 264 18.27 1.89 -12.17
N ILE A 265 18.38 1.77 -13.49
CA ILE A 265 19.66 1.49 -14.18
C ILE A 265 20.66 2.60 -13.85
N THR A 266 20.28 3.86 -14.04
CA THR A 266 21.12 5.03 -13.74
C THR A 266 21.59 5.02 -12.28
N HIS A 267 20.70 4.71 -11.34
CA HIS A 267 21.01 4.59 -9.92
C HIS A 267 22.04 3.48 -9.63
N CYS A 268 21.86 2.32 -10.25
CA CYS A 268 22.79 1.20 -10.14
C CYS A 268 24.15 1.50 -10.78
N GLU A 269 24.18 2.18 -11.91
CA GLU A 269 25.42 2.62 -12.57
C GLU A 269 26.22 3.61 -11.71
N GLN A 270 25.53 4.58 -11.10
CA GLN A 270 26.16 5.55 -10.19
C GLN A 270 26.70 4.88 -8.93
N SER A 271 25.95 3.93 -8.37
CA SER A 271 26.35 3.20 -7.16
C SER A 271 27.42 2.14 -7.44
N ARG A 272 27.57 1.63 -8.67
CA ARG A 272 28.56 0.62 -9.14
C ARG A 272 28.53 -0.76 -8.48
N TYR A 273 27.94 -0.93 -7.30
CA TYR A 273 27.87 -2.20 -6.56
C TYR A 273 26.44 -2.76 -6.41
N ARG A 274 25.47 -2.19 -7.13
CA ARG A 274 24.05 -2.56 -7.04
C ARG A 274 23.57 -3.21 -8.31
N PHE A 275 22.75 -4.26 -8.15
CA PHE A 275 22.05 -4.95 -9.22
C PHE A 275 20.57 -4.58 -9.20
N ALA A 276 19.98 -4.36 -10.37
CA ALA A 276 18.56 -4.13 -10.54
C ALA A 276 17.88 -5.40 -11.04
N ILE A 277 16.70 -5.73 -10.51
CA ILE A 277 15.77 -6.67 -11.13
C ILE A 277 14.67 -5.86 -11.78
N LEU A 278 14.53 -6.01 -13.10
CA LEU A 278 13.58 -5.28 -13.92
C LEU A 278 12.64 -6.27 -14.60
N ASP A 279 11.34 -5.95 -14.60
CA ASP A 279 10.32 -6.75 -15.26
C ASP A 279 10.01 -6.21 -16.65
N THR A 280 10.07 -7.07 -17.67
CA THR A 280 9.69 -6.67 -19.04
C THR A 280 8.17 -6.60 -19.18
N PRO A 281 7.61 -5.56 -19.83
CA PRO A 281 6.20 -5.54 -20.16
C PRO A 281 5.76 -6.75 -21.02
N PRO A 282 4.49 -7.19 -20.93
CA PRO A 282 4.00 -8.33 -21.71
C PRO A 282 4.22 -8.14 -23.21
N GLY A 283 4.83 -9.14 -23.86
CA GLY A 283 5.04 -9.15 -25.31
C GLY A 283 6.22 -8.32 -25.80
N MET A 284 7.05 -7.78 -24.90
CA MET A 284 8.31 -7.10 -25.24
C MET A 284 9.51 -7.95 -24.82
N THR A 285 10.56 -7.92 -25.63
CA THR A 285 11.86 -8.46 -25.24
C THR A 285 12.62 -7.48 -24.32
N PRO A 286 13.65 -7.95 -23.59
CA PRO A 286 14.47 -7.06 -22.75
C PRO A 286 15.10 -5.88 -23.50
N ASP A 287 15.36 -6.00 -24.80
CA ASP A 287 15.92 -4.93 -25.63
C ASP A 287 14.85 -3.92 -26.09
N GLU A 288 13.58 -4.31 -26.04
CA GLU A 288 12.43 -3.50 -26.48
C GLU A 288 11.70 -2.81 -25.32
N ALA A 289 11.90 -3.28 -24.09
CA ALA A 289 11.38 -2.72 -22.84
C ALA A 289 12.11 -1.43 -22.45
#